data_AF-A0A101X9F4-F1
#
_entry.id   AF-A0A101X9F4-F1
#
_cell.length_a   1.000
_cell.length_b   1.000
_cell.length_c   1.000
_cell.angle_alpha   90.00
_cell.angle_beta   90.00
_cell.angle_gamma   90.00
#
_symmetry.space_group_name_H-M   'P 1'
#
loop_
_entity.id
_entity.type
_entity.pdbx_description
1 polymer ?
#
loop_
_entity_poly.entity_id
_entity_poly.type
_entity_poly.pdbx_seq_one_letter_code
_entity_poly.pdbx_strand_id
1 'polypeptide(L)'
;MEGDDTAVAIFRFKSGAHGLLYYSWAYPNAPLLPSYEVVGDAGSVVEDLETKRRTWSPPRYRVYGDPVLNGKRVEVPDVDVFVEMFRGFLRAVEEDAEVPYPPELSLRDLRGVLDIYRAARAPWLK
;
A
#
# COMPACT_ATOMS: atom_id res chain seq x y z
N MET A 1 -8.55 23.50 6.65
CA MET A 1 -8.39 22.03 6.63
C MET A 1 -7.21 21.77 7.54
N GLU A 2 -7.45 21.40 8.80
CA GLU A 2 -6.37 20.96 9.69
C GLU A 2 -6.19 19.46 9.46
N GLY A 3 -5.14 19.11 8.73
CA GLY A 3 -4.68 17.74 8.53
C GLY A 3 -3.18 17.80 8.24
N ASP A 4 -2.43 16.79 8.69
CA ASP A 4 -1.00 16.74 8.44
C ASP A 4 -0.71 16.59 6.94
N ASP A 5 0.05 17.51 6.37
CA ASP A 5 0.44 17.47 4.96
C ASP A 5 1.56 16.44 4.69
N THR A 6 2.25 15.97 5.74
CA THR A 6 3.34 15.01 5.64
C THR A 6 3.37 14.09 6.86
N ALA A 7 3.48 12.79 6.62
CA ALA A 7 3.66 11.77 7.63
C ALA A 7 4.92 10.94 7.32
N VAL A 8 5.72 10.69 8.35
CA VAL A 8 6.89 9.81 8.29
C VAL A 8 6.83 8.84 9.46
N ALA A 9 6.97 7.55 9.18
CA ALA A 9 7.01 6.53 10.22
C ALA A 9 8.12 5.52 9.94
N ILE A 10 8.84 5.14 10.98
CA ILE A 10 9.85 4.08 10.94
C ILE A 10 9.33 2.90 11.76
N PHE A 11 9.29 1.73 11.13
CA PHE A 11 8.80 0.49 11.73
C PHE A 11 9.97 -0.43 12.03
N ARG A 12 9.91 -1.11 13.19
CA ARG A 12 10.74 -2.28 13.49
C ARG A 12 9.83 -3.48 13.64
N PHE A 13 9.92 -4.41 12.70
CA PHE A 13 9.10 -5.62 12.69
C PHE A 13 9.68 -6.68 13.62
N LYS A 14 8.82 -7.59 14.11
CA LYS A 14 9.24 -8.71 14.96
C LYS A 14 10.25 -9.65 14.27
N SER A 15 10.23 -9.69 12.94
CA SER A 15 11.20 -10.43 12.12
C SER A 15 12.60 -9.83 12.12
N GLY A 16 12.78 -8.60 12.64
CA GLY A 16 14.03 -7.84 12.54
C GLY A 16 14.10 -6.93 11.31
N ALA A 17 13.15 -7.05 10.38
CA ALA A 17 13.03 -6.11 9.25
C ALA A 17 12.70 -4.69 9.74
N HIS A 18 13.10 -3.70 8.95
CA HIS A 18 12.77 -2.29 9.16
C HIS A 18 11.94 -1.78 8.00
N GLY A 19 11.02 -0.86 8.28
CA GLY A 19 10.19 -0.21 7.26
C GLY A 19 10.22 1.30 7.40
N LEU A 20 10.08 2.00 6.28
CA LEU A 20 9.85 3.43 6.23
C LEU A 20 8.54 3.67 5.49
N LEU A 21 7.62 4.39 6.11
CA LEU A 21 6.50 5.02 5.42
C LEU A 21 6.81 6.51 5.30
N TYR A 22 6.73 7.03 4.09
CA TYR A 22 6.75 8.46 3.82
C TYR A 22 5.56 8.79 2.94
N TYR A 23 4.72 9.73 3.37
CA TYR A 23 3.58 10.18 2.60
C TYR A 23 3.46 11.70 2.73
N SER A 24 3.31 12.42 1.62
CA SER A 24 3.26 13.89 1.65
C SER A 24 2.44 14.46 0.51
N TRP A 25 1.58 15.41 0.84
CA TRP A 25 0.91 16.32 -0.09
C TRP A 25 1.67 17.63 -0.30
N ALA A 26 2.77 17.85 0.43
CA ALA A 26 3.49 19.12 0.47
C ALA A 26 4.41 19.36 -0.74
N TYR A 27 4.44 18.47 -1.72
CA TYR A 27 5.27 18.64 -2.91
C TYR A 27 4.62 19.63 -3.90
N PRO A 28 5.23 20.79 -4.19
CA PRO A 28 4.70 21.73 -5.18
C PRO A 28 4.81 21.22 -6.63
N ASN A 29 5.75 20.30 -6.88
CA ASN A 29 5.92 19.59 -8.16
C ASN A 29 6.34 18.15 -7.86
N ALA A 30 5.40 17.32 -7.42
CA ALA A 30 5.70 15.96 -6.97
C ALA A 30 6.38 15.14 -8.08
N PRO A 31 7.58 14.59 -7.84
CA PRO A 31 8.16 13.62 -8.76
C PRO A 31 7.32 12.33 -8.73
N LEU A 32 7.35 11.57 -9.83
CA LEU A 32 6.83 10.21 -9.82
C LEU A 32 7.80 9.33 -9.04
N LEU A 33 7.36 8.80 -7.90
CA LEU A 33 8.16 7.96 -7.01
C LEU A 33 7.55 6.56 -6.90
N PRO A 34 8.36 5.53 -6.61
CA PRO A 34 7.87 4.22 -6.25
C PRO A 34 6.99 4.30 -4.99
N SER A 35 5.85 3.63 -5.00
CA SER A 35 4.99 3.46 -3.84
C SER A 35 5.51 2.40 -2.88
N TYR A 36 6.36 1.50 -3.36
CA TYR A 36 7.02 0.49 -2.54
C TYR A 36 8.41 0.17 -3.07
N GLU A 37 9.26 -0.22 -2.12
CA GLU A 37 10.54 -0.86 -2.35
C GLU A 37 10.74 -1.87 -1.21
N VAL A 38 11.12 -3.10 -1.57
CA VAL A 38 11.37 -4.18 -0.63
C VAL A 38 12.76 -4.73 -0.91
N VAL A 39 13.61 -4.72 0.13
CA VAL A 39 14.98 -5.24 0.06
C VAL A 39 15.12 -6.39 1.03
N GLY A 40 15.56 -7.54 0.52
CA GLY A 40 15.81 -8.77 1.27
C GLY A 40 17.20 -9.32 1.02
N ASP A 41 17.49 -10.44 1.65
CA ASP A 41 18.74 -11.20 1.51
C ASP A 41 18.93 -11.80 0.11
N ALA A 42 17.85 -12.25 -0.52
CA ALA A 42 17.83 -12.84 -1.85
C ALA A 42 17.62 -11.82 -2.99
N GLY A 43 17.57 -10.52 -2.68
CA GLY A 43 17.46 -9.44 -3.65
C GLY A 43 16.36 -8.43 -3.33
N SER A 44 15.77 -7.81 -4.35
CA SER A 44 14.84 -6.70 -4.18
C SER A 44 13.65 -6.72 -5.14
N VAL A 45 12.58 -6.04 -4.71
CA VAL A 45 11.40 -5.74 -5.50
C VAL A 45 11.14 -4.25 -5.41
N VAL A 46 11.04 -3.59 -6.56
CA VAL A 46 10.68 -2.17 -6.65
C VAL A 46 9.59 -1.98 -7.68
N GLU A 47 8.77 -0.95 -7.53
CA GLU A 47 7.75 -0.60 -8.52
C GLU A 47 8.38 -0.05 -9.82
N ASP A 48 7.92 -0.55 -10.97
CA ASP A 48 8.21 0.03 -12.28
C ASP A 48 7.39 1.32 -12.50
N LEU A 49 8.09 2.45 -12.66
CA LEU A 49 7.46 3.76 -12.87
C LEU A 49 6.96 3.98 -14.30
N GLU A 50 7.40 3.17 -15.26
CA GLU A 50 6.91 3.25 -16.64
C GLU A 50 5.47 2.74 -16.75
N THR A 51 5.16 1.69 -15.98
CA THR A 51 3.83 1.05 -15.96
C THR A 51 2.93 1.56 -14.82
N LYS A 52 3.46 2.40 -13.92
CA LYS A 52 2.71 3.05 -12.85
C LYS A 52 1.69 4.04 -13.39
N ARG A 53 0.44 3.96 -12.90
CA ARG A 53 -0.62 4.89 -13.28
C ARG A 53 -0.37 6.29 -12.70
N ARG A 54 -0.65 7.30 -13.52
CA ARG A 54 -0.41 8.73 -13.19
C ARG A 54 -1.69 9.51 -12.86
N THR A 55 -2.81 8.82 -12.69
CA THR A 55 -4.13 9.45 -12.52
C THR A 55 -4.54 9.49 -11.05
N TRP A 56 -5.07 10.63 -10.60
CA TRP A 56 -5.59 10.82 -9.24
C TRP A 56 -6.99 10.22 -9.01
N SER A 57 -7.74 9.94 -10.09
CA SER A 57 -9.02 9.24 -9.97
C SER A 57 -8.81 7.83 -9.40
N PRO A 58 -9.69 7.33 -8.51
CA PRO A 58 -9.59 5.97 -7.99
C PRO A 58 -9.46 5.04 -9.19
N PRO A 59 -8.31 4.36 -9.36
CA PRO A 59 -8.11 3.64 -10.58
C PRO A 59 -9.07 2.47 -10.51
N ARG A 60 -9.96 2.41 -11.50
CA ARG A 60 -10.82 1.25 -11.71
C ARG A 60 -9.98 -0.03 -11.83
N TYR A 61 -8.72 0.13 -12.19
CA TYR A 61 -7.73 -0.91 -12.40
C TYR A 61 -6.55 -0.77 -11.44
N ARG A 62 -5.49 -1.57 -11.59
CA ARG A 62 -4.33 -1.56 -10.69
C ARG A 62 -3.72 -0.17 -10.50
N VAL A 63 -3.45 0.21 -9.25
CA VAL A 63 -2.83 1.51 -8.89
C VAL A 63 -1.32 1.48 -9.16
N TYR A 64 -0.71 0.34 -8.86
CA TYR A 64 0.74 0.18 -8.89
C TYR A 64 1.24 -0.26 -10.27
N GLY A 65 2.44 0.19 -10.61
CA GLY A 65 3.22 -0.35 -11.71
C GLY A 65 3.61 -1.80 -11.49
N ASP A 66 4.10 -2.44 -12.54
CA ASP A 66 4.62 -3.79 -12.49
C ASP A 66 5.78 -3.89 -11.48
N PRO A 67 5.89 -4.99 -10.72
CA PRO A 67 7.07 -5.21 -9.89
C PRO A 67 8.29 -5.50 -10.77
N VAL A 68 9.40 -4.85 -10.45
CA VAL A 68 10.75 -5.17 -10.94
C VAL A 68 11.42 -6.04 -9.89
N LEU A 69 11.41 -7.35 -10.11
CA LEU A 69 12.05 -8.35 -9.24
C LEU A 69 13.49 -8.57 -9.72
N ASN A 70 14.47 -8.22 -8.90
CA ASN A 70 15.90 -8.41 -9.20
C ASN A 70 16.31 -7.87 -10.58
N GLY A 71 15.82 -6.67 -10.91
CA GLY A 71 16.08 -6.00 -12.19
C GLY A 71 15.24 -6.53 -13.37
N LYS A 72 14.32 -7.46 -13.16
CA LYS A 72 13.43 -8.00 -14.20
C LYS A 72 11.98 -7.62 -13.93
N ARG A 73 11.36 -6.93 -14.88
CA ARG A 73 9.93 -6.61 -14.82
C ARG A 73 9.10 -7.89 -14.89
N VAL A 74 8.18 -8.02 -13.95
CA VAL A 74 7.16 -9.08 -13.92
C VAL A 74 5.83 -8.43 -14.28
N GLU A 75 5.32 -8.76 -15.45
CA GLU A 75 4.05 -8.19 -15.93
C GLU A 75 2.88 -8.69 -15.08
N VAL A 76 2.08 -7.75 -14.57
CA VAL A 76 0.87 -8.06 -13.80
C VAL A 76 -0.36 -7.67 -14.64
N PRO A 77 -1.34 -8.57 -14.77
CA PRO A 77 -2.53 -8.30 -15.56
C PRO A 77 -3.29 -7.10 -15.02
N ASP A 78 -3.81 -6.31 -15.94
CA ASP A 78 -4.68 -5.20 -15.62
C ASP A 78 -6.11 -5.72 -15.37
N VAL A 79 -6.55 -5.67 -14.11
CA VAL A 79 -7.89 -6.15 -13.70
C VAL A 79 -8.69 -5.01 -13.08
N ASP A 80 -10.01 -5.05 -13.26
CA ASP A 80 -10.90 -4.14 -12.54
C ASP A 80 -10.93 -4.54 -11.06
N VAL A 81 -10.24 -3.78 -10.22
CA VAL A 81 -10.00 -4.14 -8.82
C VAL A 81 -11.29 -4.19 -8.01
N PHE A 82 -12.30 -3.40 -8.38
CA PHE A 82 -13.61 -3.42 -7.71
C PHE A 82 -14.38 -4.67 -8.11
N VAL A 83 -14.39 -5.01 -9.40
CA VAL A 83 -15.05 -6.23 -9.89
C VAL A 83 -14.40 -7.47 -9.28
N GLU A 84 -13.07 -7.57 -9.24
CA GLU A 84 -12.40 -8.71 -8.62
C GLU A 84 -12.66 -8.79 -7.11
N MET A 85 -12.69 -7.65 -6.41
CA MET A 85 -13.02 -7.61 -4.98
C MET A 85 -14.45 -8.11 -4.72
N PHE A 86 -15.45 -7.61 -5.45
CA PHE A 86 -16.84 -8.06 -5.30
C PHE A 86 -17.02 -9.52 -5.70
N ARG A 87 -16.38 -9.95 -6.80
CA ARG A 87 -16.41 -11.36 -7.22
C ARG A 87 -15.81 -12.27 -6.15
N GLY A 88 -14.67 -11.91 -5.59
CA GLY A 88 -14.03 -12.66 -4.52
C GLY A 88 -14.89 -12.76 -3.27
N PHE A 89 -15.55 -11.67 -2.88
CA PHE A 89 -16.49 -11.66 -1.77
C PHE A 89 -17.72 -12.55 -2.02
N LEU A 90 -18.38 -12.38 -3.18
CA LEU A 90 -19.57 -13.17 -3.53
C LEU A 90 -19.26 -14.67 -3.57
N ARG A 91 -18.13 -15.05 -4.16
CA ARG A 91 -17.67 -16.44 -4.18
C ARG A 91 -17.46 -17.01 -2.78
N ALA A 92 -16.84 -16.24 -1.88
CA ALA A 92 -16.65 -16.67 -0.50
C ALA A 92 -18.00 -16.92 0.21
N VAL A 93 -19.02 -16.10 -0.06
CA VAL A 93 -20.38 -16.30 0.47
C VAL A 93 -21.04 -17.55 -0.13
N GLU A 94 -20.94 -17.74 -1.45
CA GLU A 94 -21.54 -18.87 -2.16
C GLU A 94 -20.92 -20.22 -1.76
N GLU A 95 -19.60 -20.23 -1.52
CA GLU A 95 -18.83 -21.43 -1.21
C GLU A 95 -18.66 -21.69 0.29
N ASP A 96 -19.20 -20.83 1.18
CA ASP A 96 -18.94 -20.84 2.63
C ASP A 96 -17.43 -20.88 2.94
N ALA A 97 -16.66 -20.07 2.22
CA ALA A 97 -15.21 -20.02 2.25
C ALA A 97 -14.69 -18.71 2.87
N GLU A 98 -13.39 -18.66 3.15
CA GLU A 98 -12.74 -17.43 3.60
C GLU A 98 -12.70 -16.38 2.48
N VAL A 99 -12.86 -15.11 2.85
CA VAL A 99 -12.70 -13.99 1.91
C VAL A 99 -11.23 -13.84 1.50
N PRO A 100 -10.93 -13.40 0.26
CA PRO A 100 -9.55 -13.28 -0.21
C PRO A 100 -8.66 -12.34 0.62
N TYR A 101 -9.26 -11.35 1.30
CA TYR A 101 -8.58 -10.45 2.21
C TYR A 101 -9.23 -10.51 3.60
N PRO A 102 -8.63 -11.25 4.56
CA PRO A 102 -9.19 -11.42 5.89
C PRO A 102 -9.35 -10.08 6.65
N PRO A 103 -10.50 -9.82 7.32
CA PRO A 103 -10.74 -8.58 8.06
C PRO A 103 -9.70 -8.27 9.15
N GLU A 104 -9.06 -9.30 9.71
CA GLU A 104 -8.02 -9.17 10.73
C GLU A 104 -6.79 -8.41 10.21
N LEU A 105 -6.51 -8.52 8.90
CA LEU A 105 -5.44 -7.75 8.26
C LEU A 105 -5.81 -6.26 8.20
N SER A 106 -7.05 -5.92 7.85
CA SER A 106 -7.54 -4.53 7.91
C SER A 106 -7.47 -3.95 9.32
N LEU A 107 -7.83 -4.75 10.34
CA LEU A 107 -7.74 -4.31 11.73
C LEU A 107 -6.29 -4.10 12.17
N ARG A 108 -5.37 -4.99 11.75
CA ARG A 108 -3.92 -4.81 11.97
C ARG A 108 -3.42 -3.52 11.34
N ASP A 109 -3.81 -3.23 10.09
CA ASP A 109 -3.35 -2.05 9.37
C ASP A 109 -3.89 -0.77 10.02
N LEU A 110 -5.16 -0.76 10.42
CA LEU A 110 -5.75 0.36 11.18
C LEU A 110 -5.01 0.61 12.51
N ARG A 111 -4.67 -0.45 13.25
CA ARG A 111 -3.86 -0.32 14.47
C ARG A 111 -2.50 0.31 14.20
N GLY A 112 -1.83 -0.14 13.13
CA GLY A 112 -0.55 0.45 12.70
C GLY A 112 -0.67 1.95 12.40
N VAL A 113 -1.72 2.36 11.68
CA VAL A 113 -1.99 3.79 11.40
C VAL A 113 -2.22 4.58 12.68
N LEU A 114 -3.03 4.05 13.61
CA LEU A 114 -3.27 4.71 14.90
C LEU A 114 -1.99 4.82 15.74
N ASP A 115 -1.12 3.81 15.69
CA ASP A 115 0.17 3.84 16.41
C ASP A 115 1.12 4.90 15.84
N ILE A 116 1.11 5.15 14.53
CA ILE A 116 1.83 6.26 13.90
C ILE A 116 1.35 7.60 14.48
N TYR A 117 0.03 7.83 14.49
CA TYR A 117 -0.53 9.08 15.03
C TYR A 117 -0.23 9.26 16.52
N ARG A 118 -0.30 8.18 17.32
CA ARG A 118 0.09 8.22 18.74
C ARG A 118 1.56 8.57 18.91
N ALA A 119 2.45 7.95 18.14
CA ALA A 119 3.88 8.20 18.18
C ALA A 119 4.22 9.65 17.78
N ALA A 120 3.50 10.20 16.81
CA ALA A 120 3.61 11.59 16.37
C ALA A 120 2.99 12.60 17.35
N ARG A 121 2.30 12.13 18.40
CA ARG A 121 1.54 12.98 19.35
C ARG A 121 0.50 13.86 18.64
N ALA A 122 -0.18 13.30 17.64
CA ALA A 122 -1.18 14.01 16.86
C ALA A 122 -2.29 14.58 17.79
N PRO A 123 -2.59 15.88 17.74
CA PRO A 123 -3.36 16.57 18.77
C PRO A 123 -4.86 16.19 18.81
N TRP A 124 -5.38 15.60 17.74
CA TRP A 124 -6.78 15.15 17.60
C TRP A 124 -7.02 13.70 18.02
N LEU A 125 -5.97 12.95 18.34
CA LEU A 125 -6.08 11.57 18.80
C LEU A 125 -6.20 11.53 20.34
N LYS A 126 -7.34 11.97 20.87
CA LYS A 126 -7.68 11.90 22.30
C LYS A 126 -8.43 10.62 22.64
#